data_AF-A0A662CB23-F1
#
_entry.id   AF-A0A662CB23-F1
#
_cell.length_a   1.000
_cell.length_b   1.000
_cell.length_c   1.000
_cell.angle_alpha   90.00
_cell.angle_beta   90.00
_cell.angle_gamma   90.00
#
_symmetry.space_group_name_H-M   'P 1'
#
loop_
_entity.id
_entity.type
_entity.pdbx_description
1 polymer ?
#
loop_
_entity_poly.entity_id
_entity_poly.type
_entity_poly.pdbx_seq_one_letter_code
_entity_poly.pdbx_strand_id
1 'polypeptide(L)'
;MVSSTMKTLAELLQVTGLSLGKYEKKPLLEGVIGIACRVVGMTAVNLLILPKAYGLPHRAVISLLPLIALFNTLQGILNIAISTYLYTATKRRLG
;
A
#
# COMPACT_ATOMS: atom_id res chain seq x y z
N MET A 1 -16.56 -5.12 7.40
CA MET A 1 -16.37 -3.66 7.24
C MET A 1 -14.91 -3.24 7.38
N VAL A 2 -14.23 -3.59 8.47
CA VAL A 2 -12.84 -3.18 8.73
C VAL A 2 -11.86 -3.53 7.58
N SER A 3 -11.94 -4.74 7.01
CA SER A 3 -11.03 -5.14 5.92
C SER A 3 -11.18 -4.32 4.63
N SER A 4 -12.42 -3.94 4.26
CA SER A 4 -12.65 -3.12 3.07
C SER A 4 -12.10 -1.70 3.26
N THR A 5 -12.35 -1.11 4.44
CA THR A 5 -11.83 0.22 4.78
C THR A 5 -10.30 0.24 4.83
N MET A 6 -9.68 -0.80 5.40
CA MET A 6 -8.22 -0.94 5.39
C MET A 6 -7.65 -1.02 3.99
N LYS A 7 -8.30 -1.77 3.09
CA LYS A 7 -7.87 -1.89 1.69
C LYS A 7 -7.94 -0.54 0.98
N THR A 8 -9.07 0.17 1.09
CA THR A 8 -9.24 1.50 0.48
C THR A 8 -8.23 2.50 1.03
N LEU A 9 -7.99 2.50 2.34
CA LEU A 9 -6.99 3.36 2.97
C LEU A 9 -5.57 3.05 2.44
N ALA A 10 -5.23 1.78 2.30
CA ALA A 10 -3.94 1.35 1.78
C ALA A 10 -3.73 1.80 0.31
N GLU A 11 -4.77 1.73 -0.52
CA GLU A 11 -4.74 2.20 -1.90
C GLU A 11 -4.60 3.72 -1.97
N LEU A 12 -5.35 4.46 -1.14
CA LEU A 12 -5.24 5.92 -1.06
C LEU A 12 -3.84 6.37 -0.64
N LEU A 13 -3.25 5.76 0.39
CA LEU A 13 -1.88 6.03 0.83
C LEU A 13 -0.84 5.76 -0.26
N GLN A 14 -1.07 4.71 -1.07
CA GLN A 14 -0.17 4.39 -2.17
C GLN A 14 -0.29 5.41 -3.31
N VAL A 15 -1.51 5.83 -3.65
CA VAL A 15 -1.76 6.83 -4.70
C VAL A 15 -1.22 8.20 -4.30
N THR A 16 -1.37 8.61 -3.04
CA THR A 16 -0.79 9.85 -2.53
C THR A 16 0.74 9.80 -2.56
N GLY A 17 1.35 8.70 -2.13
CA GLY A 17 2.81 8.50 -2.21
C GLY A 17 3.34 8.50 -3.66
N LEU A 18 2.64 7.84 -4.59
CA LEU A 18 2.98 7.87 -6.03
C LEU A 18 2.87 9.30 -6.60
N SER A 19 1.86 10.04 -6.19
CA SER A 19 1.65 11.43 -6.62
C SER A 19 2.74 12.36 -6.08
N LEU A 20 3.17 12.16 -4.84
CA LEU A 20 4.31 12.85 -4.23
C LEU A 20 5.61 12.57 -4.97
N GLY A 21 5.88 11.31 -5.32
CA GLY A 21 7.10 10.96 -6.06
C GLY A 21 7.13 11.54 -7.48
N LYS A 22 5.97 11.79 -8.11
CA LYS A 22 5.89 12.38 -9.47
C LYS A 22 6.44 13.81 -9.51
N TYR A 23 6.37 14.53 -8.39
CA TYR A 23 6.95 15.87 -8.29
C TYR A 23 8.48 15.84 -8.41
N GLU A 24 9.14 14.73 -8.07
CA GLU A 24 10.60 14.57 -8.17
C GLU A 24 11.10 14.17 -9.57
N LYS A 25 10.19 13.96 -10.56
CA LYS A 25 10.51 13.58 -11.96
C LYS A 25 11.39 12.33 -12.11
N LYS A 26 11.48 11.47 -11.10
CA LYS A 26 12.28 10.24 -11.11
C LYS A 26 11.35 9.02 -11.00
N PRO A 27 11.11 8.27 -12.09
CA PRO A 27 10.07 7.24 -12.14
C PRO A 27 10.33 6.05 -11.19
N LEU A 28 11.60 5.79 -10.86
CA LEU A 28 11.94 4.78 -9.85
C LEU A 28 11.62 5.24 -8.42
N LEU A 29 11.81 6.53 -8.12
CA LEU A 29 11.49 7.11 -6.81
C LEU A 29 9.99 7.20 -6.60
N GLU A 30 9.20 7.41 -7.66
CA GLU A 30 7.74 7.34 -7.62
C GLU A 30 7.22 6.04 -7.01
N GLY A 31 7.66 4.90 -7.56
CA GLY A 31 7.25 3.58 -7.08
C GLY A 31 7.69 3.32 -5.65
N VAL A 32 8.94 3.70 -5.31
CA VAL A 32 9.50 3.50 -3.96
C VAL A 32 8.77 4.34 -2.93
N ILE A 33 8.51 5.63 -3.20
CA ILE A 33 7.80 6.54 -2.28
C ILE A 33 6.34 6.09 -2.10
N GLY A 34 5.68 5.64 -3.17
CA GLY A 34 4.33 5.07 -3.11
C GLY A 34 4.25 3.83 -2.21
N ILE A 35 5.18 2.89 -2.38
CA ILE A 35 5.25 1.67 -1.57
C ILE A 35 5.61 2.02 -0.12
N ALA A 36 6.57 2.91 0.10
CA ALA A 36 6.97 3.34 1.44
C ALA A 36 5.81 3.99 2.19
N CYS A 37 5.07 4.91 1.56
CA CYS A 37 3.92 5.57 2.15
C CYS A 37 2.82 4.57 2.55
N ARG A 38 2.58 3.56 1.70
CA ARG A 38 1.66 2.45 1.99
C ARG A 38 2.13 1.64 3.20
N VAL A 39 3.39 1.20 3.22
CA VAL A 39 3.93 0.35 4.29
C VAL A 39 3.94 1.09 5.63
N VAL A 40 4.38 2.34 5.65
CA VAL A 40 4.43 3.17 6.88
C VAL A 40 3.02 3.46 7.38
N GLY A 41 2.11 3.91 6.50
CA GLY A 41 0.74 4.22 6.89
C GLY A 41 -0.04 2.97 7.35
N MET A 42 0.12 1.83 6.67
CA MET A 42 -0.50 0.58 7.08
C MET A 42 0.11 0.00 8.35
N THR A 43 1.40 0.22 8.60
CA THR A 43 2.05 -0.15 9.88
C THR A 43 1.44 0.64 11.03
N ALA A 44 1.28 1.96 10.89
CA ALA A 44 0.66 2.80 11.91
C ALA A 44 -0.80 2.42 12.18
N VAL A 45 -1.57 2.16 11.13
CA VAL A 45 -2.96 1.72 11.22
C VAL A 45 -3.07 0.35 11.88
N ASN A 46 -2.20 -0.61 11.52
CA ASN A 46 -2.20 -1.95 12.12
C ASN A 46 -1.77 -1.91 13.59
N LEU A 47 -0.85 -1.03 13.98
CA LEU A 47 -0.50 -0.81 15.38
C LEU A 47 -1.66 -0.29 16.22
N LEU A 48 -2.56 0.52 15.64
CA LEU A 48 -3.75 1.03 16.34
C LEU A 48 -4.92 0.06 16.33
N ILE A 49 -5.14 -0.63 15.21
CA ILE A 49 -6.32 -1.49 15.02
C ILE A 49 -6.11 -2.90 15.59
N LEU A 50 -4.94 -3.53 15.44
CA LEU A 50 -4.74 -4.91 15.91
C LEU A 50 -4.94 -5.06 17.43
N PRO A 51 -4.41 -4.17 18.30
CA PRO A 51 -4.68 -4.26 19.74
C PRO A 51 -6.15 -3.98 20.08
N LYS A 52 -6.78 -3.01 19.41
CA LYS A 52 -8.14 -2.56 19.73
C LYS A 52 -9.24 -3.46 19.19
N ALA A 53 -9.07 -3.99 17.98
CA ALA A 53 -10.07 -4.82 17.30
C ALA A 53 -9.90 -6.31 17.56
N TYR A 54 -8.66 -6.78 17.75
CA TYR A 54 -8.36 -8.20 17.94
C TYR A 54 -7.84 -8.55 19.34
N GLY A 55 -7.68 -7.57 20.24
CA GLY A 55 -7.22 -7.80 21.62
C GLY A 55 -5.77 -8.29 21.72
N LEU A 56 -4.97 -8.13 20.66
CA LEU A 56 -3.62 -8.68 20.60
C LEU A 56 -2.66 -7.89 21.52
N PRO A 57 -1.79 -8.58 22.30
CA PRO A 57 -0.75 -7.92 23.05
C PRO A 57 0.26 -7.27 22.10
N HIS A 58 0.79 -6.10 22.48
CA HIS A 58 1.67 -5.29 21.61
C HIS A 58 2.89 -6.08 21.08
N ARG A 59 3.41 -7.03 21.88
CA ARG A 59 4.51 -7.91 21.46
C ARG A 59 4.13 -8.78 20.26
N ALA A 60 2.91 -9.33 20.21
CA ALA A 60 2.43 -10.11 19.08
C ALA A 60 2.24 -9.23 17.83
N VAL A 61 1.77 -7.99 18.00
CA VAL A 61 1.62 -7.04 16.90
C VAL A 61 2.97 -6.70 16.29
N ILE A 62 4.00 -6.43 17.10
CA ILE A 62 5.36 -6.16 16.61
C ILE A 62 5.93 -7.35 15.82
N SER A 63 5.70 -8.57 16.28
CA SER A 63 6.12 -9.78 15.53
C SER A 63 5.38 -9.96 14.19
N LEU A 64 4.15 -9.44 14.08
CA LEU A 64 3.36 -9.48 12.85
C LEU A 64 3.69 -8.34 11.87
N LEU A 65 4.23 -7.22 12.35
CA LEU A 65 4.61 -6.08 11.52
C LEU A 65 5.49 -6.42 10.31
N PRO A 66 6.58 -7.20 10.41
CA PRO A 66 7.39 -7.54 9.24
C PRO A 66 6.60 -8.34 8.19
N LEU A 67 5.73 -9.25 8.63
CA LEU A 67 4.86 -10.00 7.73
C LEU A 67 3.82 -9.10 7.05
N ILE A 68 3.22 -8.18 7.81
CA ILE A 68 2.28 -7.17 7.31
C ILE A 68 2.98 -6.25 6.30
N ALA A 69 4.19 -5.79 6.59
CA ALA A 69 4.98 -4.94 5.71
C ALA A 69 5.31 -5.66 4.41
N LEU A 70 5.73 -6.94 4.48
CA LEU A 70 5.98 -7.76 3.31
C LEU A 70 4.71 -7.94 2.46
N PHE A 71 3.59 -8.30 3.09
CA PHE A 71 2.32 -8.47 2.38
C PHE A 71 1.86 -7.18 1.70
N ASN A 72 1.94 -6.04 2.41
CA ASN A 72 1.57 -4.73 1.86
C ASN A 72 2.50 -4.30 0.71
N THR A 73 3.79 -4.66 0.78
CA THR A 73 4.77 -4.40 -0.28
C THR A 73 4.43 -5.19 -1.53
N LEU A 74 4.27 -6.52 -1.41
CA LEU A 74 3.90 -7.39 -2.53
C LEU A 74 2.58 -6.96 -3.18
N GLN A 75 1.58 -6.67 -2.35
CA GLN A 75 0.28 -6.21 -2.82
C GLN A 75 0.38 -4.85 -3.52
N GLY A 76 1.24 -3.95 -3.02
CA GLY A 76 1.52 -2.66 -3.65
C GLY A 76 2.19 -2.80 -5.02
N ILE A 77 3.17 -3.70 -5.15
CA ILE A 77 3.85 -4.00 -6.42
C ILE A 77 2.87 -4.59 -7.44
N LEU A 78 2.08 -5.60 -7.02
CA LEU A 78 1.06 -6.20 -7.87
C LEU A 78 0.04 -5.18 -8.36
N ASN A 79 -0.39 -4.27 -7.49
CA ASN A 79 -1.34 -3.23 -7.86
C ASN A 79 -0.78 -2.30 -8.95
N ILE A 80 0.49 -1.88 -8.82
CA ILE A 80 1.17 -1.06 -9.84
C ILE A 80 1.32 -1.82 -11.16
N ALA A 81 1.75 -3.09 -11.09
CA ALA A 81 1.95 -3.92 -12.28
C ALA A 81 0.63 -4.16 -13.04
N ILE A 82 -0.44 -4.54 -12.32
CA ILE A 82 -1.78 -4.76 -12.88
C ILE A 82 -2.34 -3.47 -13.47
N SER A 83 -2.22 -2.35 -12.74
CA SER A 83 -2.69 -1.04 -13.21
C SER A 83 -2.00 -0.61 -14.51
N THR A 84 -0.68 -0.81 -14.60
CA THR A 84 0.11 -0.48 -15.81
C THR A 84 -0.25 -1.39 -16.98
N TYR A 85 -0.44 -2.68 -16.73
CA TYR A 85 -0.86 -3.66 -17.74
C TYR A 85 -2.26 -3.32 -18.29
N LEU A 86 -3.23 -3.07 -17.40
CA LEU A 86 -4.60 -2.67 -17.76
C LEU A 86 -4.62 -1.36 -18.53
N TYR A 87 -3.85 -0.36 -18.10
CA TYR A 87 -3.76 0.92 -18.79
C TYR A 87 -3.27 0.74 -20.23
N THR A 88 -2.21 -0.04 -20.42
CA THR A 88 -1.66 -0.34 -21.74
C THR A 88 -2.64 -1.14 -22.61
N ALA A 89 -3.27 -2.17 -22.04
CA ALA A 89 -4.23 -3.01 -22.74
C ALA A 89 -5.49 -2.23 -23.17
N THR A 90 -5.97 -1.33 -22.31
CA THR A 90 -7.14 -0.49 -22.57
C THR A 90 -6.84 0.56 -23.64
N LYS A 91 -5.67 1.22 -23.54
CA LYS A 91 -5.21 2.19 -24.54
C LYS A 91 -5.09 1.57 -25.93
N ARG A 92 -4.67 0.30 -26.02
CA ARG A 92 -4.56 -0.45 -27.29
C ARG A 92 -5.91 -0.89 -27.87
N ARG A 93 -6.98 -0.94 -27.07
CA ARG A 93 -8.33 -1.32 -27.52
C ARG A 93 -9.22 -0.12 -27.89
N LEU A 94 -8.96 1.05 -27.32
CA LEU A 94 -9.76 2.27 -27.50
C LEU A 94 -9.09 3.33 -28.39
N GLY A 95 -7.86 3.09 -28.85
CA GLY A 95 -7.17 3.89 -29.86
C GLY A 95 -6.87 3.03 -31.08
#